data_AF-A0A8T7ITV0-F1
#
_entry.id   AF-A0A8T7ITV0-F1
#
_cell.length_a   1.000
_cell.length_b   1.000
_cell.length_c   1.000
_cell.angle_alpha   90.00
_cell.angle_beta   90.00
_cell.angle_gamma   90.00
#
_symmetry.space_group_name_H-M   'P 1'
#
loop_
_entity.id
_entity.type
_entity.pdbx_description
1 polymer ?
#
loop_
_entity_poly.entity_id
_entity_poly.type
_entity_poly.pdbx_seq_one_letter_code
_entity_poly.pdbx_strand_id
1 'polypeptide(L)'
;SWLFWQMGSAPILGGGFGHFYAYAPEKYQYPIDRYTMEVKRQLDVLNRHLENNTYLCGNEYTIADMAVHPWYGALVLNKVYDAAEFISAHEYEHVLRWANALMARPAVRRGLMVNRTWGNEAGQLHERHDASDFELKTADKL
;
A
#
# COMPACT_ATOMS: atom_id res chain seq x y z
N SER A 1 3.90 -6.65 -17.96
CA SER A 1 4.16 -7.48 -16.76
C SER A 1 4.03 -6.60 -15.52
N TRP A 2 3.12 -6.91 -14.60
CA TRP A 2 2.81 -6.05 -13.44
C TRP A 2 3.87 -6.05 -12.34
N LEU A 3 4.61 -7.14 -12.19
CA LEU A 3 5.69 -7.22 -11.20
C LEU A 3 6.83 -6.24 -11.55
N PHE A 4 7.27 -6.23 -12.81
CA PHE A 4 8.28 -5.26 -13.27
C PHE A 4 7.75 -3.82 -13.31
N TRP A 5 6.46 -3.64 -13.59
CA TRP A 5 5.83 -2.34 -13.45
C TRP A 5 5.98 -1.82 -12.01
N GLN A 6 5.68 -2.64 -11.00
CA GLN A 6 5.84 -2.29 -9.58
C GLN A 6 7.28 -1.89 -9.24
N MET A 7 8.27 -2.65 -9.72
CA MET A 7 9.70 -2.36 -9.50
C MET A 7 10.09 -0.98 -10.02
N GLY A 8 9.53 -0.56 -11.16
CA GLY A 8 9.81 0.75 -11.75
C GLY A 8 8.97 1.90 -11.18
N SER A 9 7.74 1.62 -10.73
CA SER A 9 6.78 2.65 -10.32
C SER A 9 6.87 2.99 -8.82
N ALA A 10 7.07 1.99 -7.96
CA ALA A 10 7.11 2.18 -6.50
C ALA A 10 8.21 3.15 -6.01
N PRO A 11 9.42 3.20 -6.61
CA PRO A 11 10.43 4.19 -6.23
C PRO A 11 9.95 5.64 -6.42
N ILE A 12 9.09 5.90 -7.40
CA ILE A 12 8.51 7.24 -7.60
C ILE A 12 7.47 7.57 -6.52
N LEU A 13 6.66 6.59 -6.12
CA LEU A 13 5.72 6.76 -5.02
C LEU A 13 6.46 6.97 -3.69
N GLY A 14 7.42 6.11 -3.34
CA GLY A 14 8.14 6.20 -2.06
C GLY A 14 9.20 7.28 -2.02
N GLY A 15 10.19 7.20 -2.92
CA GLY A 15 11.35 8.10 -2.95
C GLY A 15 11.08 9.46 -3.58
N GLY A 16 10.02 9.58 -4.38
CA GLY A 16 9.51 10.85 -4.87
C GLY A 16 8.42 11.39 -3.96
N PHE A 17 7.19 10.97 -4.20
CA PHE A 17 6.01 11.52 -3.52
C PHE A 17 6.11 11.39 -1.99
N GLY A 18 6.33 10.19 -1.45
CA GLY A 18 6.40 9.93 -0.01
C GLY A 18 7.50 10.74 0.67
N HIS A 19 8.68 10.83 0.06
CA HIS A 19 9.77 11.66 0.59
C HIS A 19 9.39 13.14 0.65
N PHE A 20 9.04 13.75 -0.49
CA PHE A 20 8.79 15.20 -0.55
C PHE A 20 7.48 15.60 0.15
N TYR A 21 6.48 14.73 0.18
CA TYR A 21 5.21 14.97 0.83
C TYR A 21 5.26 14.76 2.35
N ALA A 22 5.85 13.65 2.83
CA ALA A 22 5.77 13.28 4.25
C ALA A 22 7.07 13.52 5.05
N TYR A 23 8.25 13.33 4.45
CA TYR A 23 9.50 13.25 5.23
C TYR A 23 10.46 14.42 5.07
N ALA A 24 10.47 15.10 3.92
CA ALA A 24 11.36 16.24 3.69
C ALA A 24 11.15 17.31 4.79
N PRO A 25 12.23 17.92 5.30
CA PRO A 25 12.15 18.85 6.43
C PRO A 25 11.37 20.13 6.10
N GLU A 26 11.27 20.46 4.82
CA GLU A 26 10.51 21.59 4.28
C GLU A 26 9.61 21.14 3.13
N LYS A 27 8.55 21.91 2.87
CA LYS A 27 7.63 21.64 1.76
C LYS A 27 8.09 22.37 0.51
N TYR A 28 8.54 21.60 -0.47
CA TYR A 28 8.97 22.10 -1.77
C TYR A 28 7.85 21.88 -2.80
N GLN A 29 7.19 22.96 -3.22
CA GLN A 29 6.04 22.89 -4.13
C GLN A 29 6.34 22.10 -5.41
N TYR A 30 7.44 22.43 -6.09
CA TYR A 30 7.79 21.80 -7.38
C TYR A 30 7.92 20.26 -7.31
N PRO A 31 8.74 19.66 -6.44
CA PRO A 31 8.83 18.20 -6.38
C PRO A 31 7.55 17.56 -5.84
N ILE A 32 6.83 18.21 -4.92
CA ILE A 32 5.52 17.71 -4.46
C ILE A 32 4.57 17.61 -5.66
N ASP A 33 4.39 18.68 -6.44
CA ASP A 33 3.50 18.66 -7.61
C ASP A 33 3.93 17.62 -8.64
N ARG A 34 5.23 17.58 -8.97
CA ARG A 34 5.79 16.63 -9.94
C ARG A 34 5.47 15.18 -9.56
N TYR A 35 5.76 14.79 -8.33
CA TYR A 35 5.60 13.40 -7.91
C TYR A 35 4.16 13.05 -7.59
N THR A 36 3.37 14.01 -7.11
CA THR A 36 1.92 13.84 -6.92
C THR A 36 1.24 13.55 -8.25
N MET A 37 1.57 14.32 -9.29
CA MET A 37 1.03 14.12 -10.63
C MET A 37 1.35 12.72 -11.17
N GLU A 38 2.59 12.26 -11.00
CA GLU A 38 2.98 10.92 -11.45
C GLU A 38 2.35 9.80 -10.61
N VAL A 39 2.19 9.97 -9.29
CA VAL A 39 1.47 9.00 -8.45
C VAL A 39 -0.01 8.93 -8.84
N LYS A 40 -0.67 10.07 -9.09
CA LYS A 40 -2.06 10.09 -9.60
C LYS A 40 -2.17 9.40 -10.97
N ARG A 41 -1.17 9.56 -11.86
CA ARG A 41 -1.12 8.84 -13.15
C ARG A 41 -0.97 7.33 -12.96
N GLN A 42 -0.13 6.89 -12.01
CA GLN A 42 0.04 5.46 -11.71
C GLN A 42 -1.23 4.85 -11.10
N LEU A 43 -1.93 5.59 -10.23
CA LEU A 43 -3.23 5.20 -9.70
C LEU A 43 -4.30 5.12 -10.79
N ASP A 44 -4.32 6.06 -11.75
CA ASP A 44 -5.23 6.00 -12.90
C ASP A 44 -4.97 4.76 -13.77
N VAL A 45 -3.69 4.43 -14.04
CA VAL A 45 -3.33 3.19 -14.75
C VAL A 45 -3.85 1.96 -14.03
N LEU A 46 -3.68 1.87 -12.70
CA LEU A 46 -4.21 0.77 -11.90
C LEU A 46 -5.75 0.75 -11.93
N ASN A 47 -6.39 1.90 -11.78
CA ASN A 47 -7.84 2.01 -11.70
C ASN A 47 -8.51 1.53 -13.00
N ARG A 48 -8.04 2.02 -14.14
CA ARG A 48 -8.53 1.62 -15.47
C ARG A 48 -8.28 0.14 -15.76
N HIS A 49 -7.14 -0.40 -15.30
CA HIS A 49 -6.87 -1.83 -15.47
C HIS A 49 -7.80 -2.69 -14.59
N LEU A 50 -7.97 -2.31 -13.34
CA LEU A 50 -8.80 -3.00 -12.35
C LEU A 50 -10.31 -2.78 -12.57
N GLU A 51 -10.72 -1.92 -13.49
CA GLU A 51 -12.11 -1.85 -13.94
C GLU A 51 -12.56 -3.20 -14.52
N ASN A 52 -11.73 -3.79 -15.39
CA ASN A 52 -12.06 -4.99 -16.16
C ASN A 52 -11.39 -6.27 -15.63
N ASN A 53 -10.56 -6.16 -14.58
CA ASN A 53 -9.82 -7.28 -14.01
C ASN A 53 -10.07 -7.39 -12.50
N THR A 54 -10.19 -8.61 -11.99
CA THR A 54 -10.36 -8.84 -10.55
C THR A 54 -9.06 -8.57 -9.78
N TYR A 55 -7.94 -8.97 -10.38
CA TYR A 55 -6.57 -8.81 -9.89
C TYR A 55 -5.66 -8.29 -11.01
N LEU A 56 -4.42 -7.96 -10.70
CA LEU A 56 -3.51 -7.38 -11.71
C LEU A 56 -3.25 -8.31 -12.89
N CYS A 57 -3.14 -9.62 -12.67
CA CYS A 57 -2.88 -10.59 -13.72
C CYS A 57 -4.15 -11.31 -14.22
N GLY A 58 -5.33 -10.69 -14.08
CA GLY A 58 -6.61 -11.23 -14.55
C GLY A 58 -7.52 -11.65 -13.40
N ASN A 59 -7.94 -12.91 -13.38
CA ASN A 59 -8.92 -13.42 -12.40
C ASN A 59 -8.30 -14.12 -11.19
N GLU A 60 -6.98 -14.31 -11.20
CA GLU A 60 -6.26 -14.98 -10.12
C GLU A 60 -5.34 -14.02 -9.36
N TYR A 61 -5.27 -14.20 -8.06
CA TYR A 61 -4.37 -13.46 -7.18
C TYR A 61 -2.93 -13.95 -7.36
N THR A 62 -2.00 -13.03 -7.62
CA THR A 62 -0.61 -13.37 -7.91
C THR A 62 0.38 -12.60 -7.05
N ILE A 63 1.68 -12.91 -7.19
CA ILE A 63 2.76 -12.13 -6.58
C ILE A 63 2.80 -10.66 -7.05
N ALA A 64 2.21 -10.34 -8.21
CA ALA A 64 2.11 -8.95 -8.65
C ALA A 64 1.19 -8.15 -7.70
N ASP A 65 0.07 -8.74 -7.29
CA ASP A 65 -0.84 -8.15 -6.32
C ASP A 65 -0.17 -8.00 -4.94
N MET A 66 0.60 -9.01 -4.52
CA MET A 66 1.40 -8.96 -3.29
C MET A 66 2.44 -7.84 -3.30
N ALA A 67 3.06 -7.58 -4.46
CA ALA A 67 4.08 -6.55 -4.58
C ALA A 67 3.49 -5.13 -4.64
N VAL A 68 2.34 -4.96 -5.31
CA VAL A 68 1.73 -3.64 -5.53
C VAL A 68 0.90 -3.18 -4.32
N HIS A 69 0.21 -4.10 -3.65
CA HIS A 69 -0.76 -3.75 -2.59
C HIS A 69 -0.16 -3.02 -1.39
N PRO A 70 1.00 -3.41 -0.83
CA PRO A 70 1.63 -2.70 0.27
C PRO A 70 2.02 -1.24 -0.07
N TRP A 71 2.07 -0.89 -1.35
CA TRP A 71 2.34 0.48 -1.82
C TRP A 71 1.05 1.21 -2.15
N TYR A 72 0.38 0.82 -3.22
CA TYR A 72 -0.77 1.56 -3.77
C TYR A 72 -2.05 1.28 -2.99
N GLY A 73 -2.25 0.03 -2.55
CA GLY A 73 -3.37 -0.34 -1.69
C GLY A 73 -3.27 0.34 -0.33
N ALA A 74 -2.09 0.34 0.28
CA ALA A 74 -1.83 1.05 1.52
C ALA A 74 -2.06 2.58 1.38
N LEU A 75 -1.63 3.18 0.27
CA LEU A 75 -1.83 4.61 -0.01
C LEU A 75 -3.31 4.97 -0.08
N VAL A 76 -4.11 4.29 -0.92
CA VAL A 76 -5.53 4.63 -1.08
C VAL A 76 -6.39 4.30 0.14
N LEU A 77 -5.94 3.36 0.99
CA LEU A 77 -6.59 3.03 2.26
C LEU A 77 -6.09 3.88 3.44
N ASN A 78 -5.36 4.96 3.14
CA ASN A 78 -4.77 5.90 4.09
C ASN A 78 -3.94 5.21 5.21
N LYS A 79 -3.12 4.22 4.83
CA LYS A 79 -2.23 3.49 5.75
C LYS A 79 -0.79 4.00 5.74
N VAL A 80 -0.45 4.86 4.79
CA VAL A 80 0.87 5.49 4.66
C VAL A 80 0.71 6.98 4.32
N TYR A 81 1.62 7.79 4.85
CA TYR A 81 1.78 9.22 4.57
C TYR A 81 0.59 10.14 4.94
N ASP A 82 -0.53 9.61 5.39
CA ASP A 82 -1.77 10.36 5.62
C ASP A 82 -2.21 11.19 4.40
N ALA A 83 -2.01 10.61 3.20
CA ALA A 83 -2.08 11.33 1.94
C ALA A 83 -3.33 11.03 1.11
N ALA A 84 -4.22 10.15 1.58
CA ALA A 84 -5.34 9.66 0.77
C ALA A 84 -6.28 10.80 0.33
N GLU A 85 -6.54 11.77 1.19
CA GLU A 85 -7.32 12.97 0.83
C GLU A 85 -6.59 13.81 -0.22
N PHE A 86 -5.31 14.08 -0.01
CA PHE A 86 -4.49 14.93 -0.89
C PHE A 86 -4.40 14.40 -2.33
N ILE A 87 -4.35 13.08 -2.51
CA ILE A 87 -4.30 12.44 -3.83
C ILE A 87 -5.68 12.13 -4.42
N SER A 88 -6.78 12.53 -3.76
CA SER A 88 -8.16 12.21 -4.13
C SER A 88 -8.42 10.69 -4.19
N ALA A 89 -7.99 9.93 -3.19
CA ALA A 89 -8.04 8.46 -3.21
C ALA A 89 -9.44 7.89 -3.53
N HIS A 90 -10.49 8.60 -3.10
CA HIS A 90 -11.88 8.24 -3.30
C HIS A 90 -12.31 8.16 -4.77
N GLU A 91 -11.59 8.81 -5.70
CA GLU A 91 -11.86 8.76 -7.14
C GLU A 91 -11.43 7.43 -7.78
N TYR A 92 -10.55 6.66 -7.12
CA TYR A 92 -9.99 5.41 -7.66
C TYR A 92 -10.78 4.18 -7.17
N GLU A 93 -12.07 4.14 -7.50
CA GLU A 93 -13.03 3.14 -7.01
C GLU A 93 -12.57 1.69 -7.22
N HIS A 94 -11.99 1.36 -8.37
CA HIS A 94 -11.56 0.00 -8.69
C HIS A 94 -10.27 -0.39 -7.94
N VAL A 95 -9.38 0.58 -7.70
CA VAL A 95 -8.21 0.39 -6.83
C VAL A 95 -8.68 0.16 -5.39
N LEU A 96 -9.64 0.96 -4.90
CA LEU A 96 -10.22 0.79 -3.57
C LEU A 96 -10.90 -0.57 -3.41
N ARG A 97 -11.68 -1.02 -4.40
CA ARG A 97 -12.30 -2.35 -4.43
C ARG A 97 -11.25 -3.45 -4.29
N TRP A 98 -10.21 -3.40 -5.12
CA TRP A 98 -9.11 -4.37 -5.09
C TRP A 98 -8.36 -4.32 -3.76
N ALA A 99 -8.02 -3.12 -3.26
CA ALA A 99 -7.27 -2.95 -2.04
C ALA A 99 -8.01 -3.51 -0.82
N ASN A 100 -9.32 -3.27 -0.72
CA ASN A 100 -10.16 -3.80 0.34
C ASN A 100 -10.31 -5.32 0.26
N ALA A 101 -10.49 -5.88 -0.95
CA ALA A 101 -10.57 -7.32 -1.14
C ALA A 101 -9.28 -8.04 -0.67
N LEU A 102 -8.10 -7.46 -0.95
CA LEU A 102 -6.83 -7.99 -0.48
C LEU A 102 -6.67 -7.87 1.04
N MET A 103 -7.06 -6.73 1.62
CA MET A 103 -7.05 -6.52 3.09
C MET A 103 -7.98 -7.48 3.84
N ALA A 104 -8.99 -8.04 3.18
CA ALA A 104 -9.88 -9.04 3.77
C ALA A 104 -9.22 -10.43 3.90
N ARG A 105 -8.13 -10.70 3.18
CA ARG A 105 -7.48 -12.02 3.16
C ARG A 105 -6.78 -12.30 4.50
N PRO A 106 -7.04 -13.44 5.17
CA PRO A 106 -6.40 -13.77 6.44
C PRO A 106 -4.86 -13.76 6.40
N ALA A 107 -4.27 -14.22 5.29
CA ALA A 107 -2.82 -14.22 5.11
C ALA A 107 -2.24 -12.80 4.98
N VAL A 108 -2.94 -11.88 4.31
CA VAL A 108 -2.51 -10.47 4.20
C VAL A 108 -2.58 -9.80 5.56
N ARG A 109 -3.68 -10.00 6.30
CA ARG A 109 -3.84 -9.47 7.67
C ARG A 109 -2.71 -9.92 8.60
N ARG A 110 -2.37 -11.22 8.60
CA ARG A 110 -1.24 -11.74 9.40
C ARG A 110 0.10 -11.18 8.91
N GLY A 111 0.34 -11.17 7.60
CA GLY A 111 1.59 -10.67 7.03
C GLY A 111 1.88 -9.20 7.38
N LEU A 112 0.84 -8.36 7.43
CA LEU A 112 0.96 -6.95 7.81
C LEU A 112 1.35 -6.72 9.28
N MET A 113 1.26 -7.74 10.14
CA MET A 113 1.63 -7.62 11.55
C MET A 113 3.12 -7.87 11.77
N VAL A 114 3.74 -8.71 10.93
CA VAL A 114 5.11 -9.18 11.12
C VAL A 114 6.11 -8.04 10.92
N ASN A 115 7.05 -7.90 11.86
CA ASN A 115 8.05 -6.83 11.95
C ASN A 115 7.48 -5.41 12.05
N ARG A 116 6.19 -5.27 12.35
CA ARG A 116 5.54 -3.97 12.49
C ARG A 116 5.66 -3.47 13.93
N THR A 117 6.15 -2.24 14.09
CA THR A 117 6.42 -1.58 15.40
C THR A 117 5.60 -0.30 15.60
N TRP A 118 4.53 -0.12 14.83
CA TRP A 118 3.72 1.10 14.81
C TRP A 118 2.25 0.80 14.49
N GLY A 119 1.36 1.70 14.91
CA GLY A 119 -0.09 1.55 14.76
C GLY A 119 -0.74 0.89 15.98
N ASN A 120 -1.87 0.20 15.79
CA ASN A 120 -2.54 -0.52 16.88
C ASN A 120 -1.67 -1.69 17.39
N GLU A 121 -1.47 -1.80 18.71
CA GLU A 121 -0.62 -2.80 19.37
C GLU A 121 -1.04 -4.25 19.07
N ALA A 122 -2.34 -4.55 19.00
CA ALA A 122 -2.84 -5.87 18.61
C ALA A 122 -2.54 -6.23 17.14
N GLY A 123 -2.17 -5.24 16.32
CA GLY A 123 -1.72 -5.41 14.95
C GLY A 123 -0.19 -5.44 14.78
N GLN A 124 0.58 -5.44 15.86
CA GLN A 124 2.04 -5.43 15.84
C GLN A 124 2.59 -6.77 16.32
N LEU A 125 3.47 -7.37 15.52
CA LEU A 125 4.23 -8.57 15.87
C LEU A 125 5.69 -8.31 15.52
N HIS A 126 6.51 -7.90 16.50
CA HIS A 126 7.88 -7.44 16.27
C HIS A 126 8.77 -8.51 15.61
N GLU A 127 8.59 -9.77 16.00
CA GLU A 127 9.27 -10.92 15.42
C GLU A 127 8.31 -12.11 15.30
N ARG A 128 8.52 -12.95 14.29
CA ARG A 128 7.75 -14.18 14.09
C ARG A 128 8.70 -15.36 13.96
N HIS A 129 8.62 -16.27 14.92
CA HIS A 129 9.40 -17.53 14.98
C HIS A 129 8.50 -18.77 14.99
N ASP A 130 7.22 -18.63 15.36
CA ASP A 130 6.20 -19.69 15.30
C ASP A 130 4.85 -19.15 14.77
N ALA A 131 3.92 -20.05 14.40
CA ALA A 131 2.54 -19.67 14.09
C ALA A 131 1.76 -19.20 15.34
N SER A 132 2.06 -19.73 16.53
CA SER A 132 1.39 -19.32 17.78
C SER A 132 1.72 -17.89 18.20
N ASP A 133 2.77 -17.27 17.63
CA ASP A 133 3.18 -15.90 17.99
C ASP A 133 2.07 -14.87 17.73
N PHE A 134 1.19 -15.09 16.74
CA PHE A 134 0.04 -14.21 16.49
C PHE A 134 -0.98 -14.20 17.64
N GLU A 135 -1.06 -15.30 18.39
CA GLU A 135 -1.98 -15.44 19.52
C GLU A 135 -1.35 -14.99 20.83
N LEU A 136 -0.02 -15.14 20.97
CA LEU A 136 0.67 -15.05 22.26
C LEU A 136 1.67 -13.87 22.38
N LYS A 137 2.13 -13.28 21.28
CA LYS A 137 3.27 -12.34 21.28
C LYS A 137 3.07 -11.06 20.47
N THR A 138 1.81 -10.69 20.22
CA THR A 138 1.52 -9.34 19.70
C THR A 138 1.83 -8.29 20.76
N ALA A 139 2.10 -7.05 20.36
CA ALA A 139 2.60 -6.01 21.26
C ALA A 139 1.64 -5.68 22.44
N ASP A 140 0.33 -5.90 22.27
CA ASP A 140 -0.68 -5.75 23.33
C ASP A 140 -0.64 -6.85 24.41
N LYS A 141 0.11 -7.94 24.16
CA LYS A 141 0.23 -9.11 25.05
C LYS A 141 1.60 -9.19 25.73
N LEU A 142 2.53 -8.32 25.37
CA LEU A 142 3.86 -8.20 25.96
C LEU A 142 3.85 -7.14 27.06
#